data_AF-A0A937EZ15-F1
#
_entry.id   AF-A0A937EZ15-F1
#
_cell.length_a   1.000
_cell.length_b   1.000
_cell.length_c   1.000
_cell.angle_alpha   90.00
_cell.angle_beta   90.00
_cell.angle_gamma   90.00
#
_symmetry.space_group_name_H-M   'P 1'
#
loop_
_entity.id
_entity.type
_entity.pdbx_description
1 polymer ?
#
loop_
_entity_poly.entity_id
_entity_poly.type
_entity_poly.pdbx_seq_one_letter_code
_entity_poly.pdbx_strand_id
1 'polypeptide(L)'
;MSNLAIVSDNRNALFAVNYTEAKGIIEKVIAENGDLSRLTAVERKVYYLAMCDRYGLDPFSNPFDYLEGKGKSLKLYPNKRAAEAFGLKHNLSYKITEKSVSDGVAMVTVTVTDGRRSTEDIGVVEINGYINRADALKKAVSQARRRAILAWCGFSPESDRENTISAEALDPPVDIISAVPVTVHPEPEPFNREPYYAAIESDMKRLGWKKSTAVDFLKHSYQKATRDELTGEELIDFVEFLARQPDPVPAS
;
A
#
# COMPACT_ATOMS: atom_id res chain seq x y z
N MET A 1 32.79 -27.39 -29.59
CA MET A 1 32.61 -26.57 -28.38
C MET A 1 31.69 -25.42 -28.76
N SER A 2 30.40 -25.60 -28.49
CA SER A 2 29.32 -24.67 -28.86
C SER A 2 29.23 -23.54 -27.84
N ASN A 3 29.46 -22.30 -28.30
CA ASN A 3 29.16 -21.09 -27.55
C ASN A 3 27.66 -21.00 -27.32
N LEU A 4 27.21 -21.32 -26.11
CA LEU A 4 25.86 -21.03 -25.66
C LEU A 4 25.84 -19.53 -25.29
N ALA A 5 25.34 -18.72 -26.22
CA ALA A 5 24.99 -17.34 -25.94
C ALA A 5 23.99 -17.34 -24.78
N ILE A 6 24.37 -16.72 -23.67
CA ILE A 6 23.44 -16.35 -22.61
C ILE A 6 22.50 -15.32 -23.24
N VAL A 7 21.32 -15.78 -23.65
CA VAL A 7 20.19 -14.92 -23.95
C VAL A 7 19.86 -14.20 -22.65
N SER A 8 20.29 -12.94 -22.53
CA SER A 8 19.86 -12.08 -21.44
C SER A 8 18.33 -12.00 -21.49
N ASP A 9 17.71 -12.47 -20.41
CA ASP A 9 16.28 -12.68 -20.26
C ASP A 9 15.51 -11.35 -20.48
N ASN A 10 15.01 -11.17 -21.70
CA ASN A 10 14.31 -9.96 -22.14
C ASN A 10 12.87 -9.85 -21.56
N ARG A 11 12.53 -10.70 -20.58
CA ARG A 11 11.23 -10.69 -19.88
C ARG A 11 11.06 -9.49 -18.96
N ASN A 12 12.16 -8.93 -18.45
CA ASN A 12 12.13 -7.71 -17.62
C ASN A 12 11.84 -6.43 -18.41
N ALA A 13 11.95 -6.43 -19.74
CA ALA A 13 11.76 -5.22 -20.54
C ALA A 13 10.27 -4.82 -20.69
N LEU A 14 9.34 -5.79 -20.70
CA LEU A 14 7.89 -5.51 -20.83
C LEU A 14 7.27 -4.91 -19.57
N PHE A 15 7.90 -5.09 -18.41
CA PHE A 15 7.40 -4.61 -17.11
C PHE A 15 8.46 -3.82 -16.34
N ALA A 16 9.46 -3.28 -17.03
CA ALA A 16 10.44 -2.41 -16.42
C ALA A 16 9.69 -1.24 -15.77
N VAL A 17 9.62 -1.28 -14.44
CA VAL A 17 8.89 -0.28 -13.67
C VAL A 17 9.56 1.06 -13.93
N ASN A 18 8.79 2.05 -14.39
CA ASN A 18 9.27 3.41 -14.46
C ASN A 18 9.47 3.91 -13.02
N TYR A 19 10.69 3.75 -12.49
CA TYR A 19 10.99 4.09 -11.11
C TYR A 19 10.74 5.58 -10.78
N THR A 20 10.74 6.47 -11.78
CA THR A 20 10.42 7.89 -11.58
C THR A 20 8.95 8.08 -11.23
N GLU A 21 8.06 7.40 -11.94
CA GLU A 21 6.61 7.40 -11.68
C GLU A 21 6.28 6.64 -10.40
N ALA A 22 6.88 5.47 -10.21
CA ALA A 22 6.70 4.67 -9.01
C ALA A 22 7.17 5.40 -7.75
N LYS A 23 8.21 6.24 -7.82
CA LYS A 23 8.73 6.99 -6.68
C LYS A 23 7.65 7.87 -6.02
N GLY A 24 6.93 8.67 -6.81
CA GLY A 24 5.88 9.55 -6.27
C GLY A 24 4.74 8.76 -5.64
N ILE A 25 4.38 7.61 -6.22
CA ILE A 25 3.37 6.71 -5.66
C ILE A 25 3.88 6.10 -4.35
N ILE A 26 5.12 5.61 -4.31
CA ILE A 26 5.74 5.02 -3.12
C ILE A 26 5.82 6.06 -1.98
N GLU A 27 6.18 7.31 -2.27
CA GLU A 27 6.20 8.40 -1.29
C GLU A 27 4.81 8.63 -0.67
N LYS A 28 3.74 8.68 -1.48
CA LYS A 28 2.36 8.74 -0.98
C LYS A 28 2.03 7.56 -0.07
N VAL A 29 2.36 6.33 -0.50
CA VAL A 29 2.09 5.12 0.30
C VAL A 29 2.83 5.14 1.63
N ILE A 30 4.08 5.60 1.65
CA ILE A 30 4.85 5.75 2.89
C ILE A 30 4.20 6.79 3.81
N ALA A 31 3.81 7.95 3.28
CA ALA A 31 3.15 9.01 4.05
C ALA A 31 1.81 8.54 4.68
N GLU A 32 1.10 7.63 4.00
CA GLU A 32 -0.17 7.05 4.45
C GLU A 32 0.01 5.75 5.25
N ASN A 33 1.20 5.49 5.80
CA ASN A 33 1.49 4.29 6.61
C ASN A 33 1.15 2.96 5.90
N GLY A 34 1.38 2.91 4.59
CA GLY A 34 1.12 1.75 3.75
C GLY A 34 -0.31 1.63 3.25
N ASP A 35 -1.18 2.63 3.47
CA ASP A 35 -2.55 2.62 2.96
C ASP A 35 -2.61 3.00 1.46
N LEU A 36 -3.25 2.14 0.69
CA LEU A 36 -3.43 2.20 -0.76
C LEU A 36 -4.84 2.66 -1.15
N SER A 37 -5.73 2.89 -0.17
CA SER A 37 -7.13 3.25 -0.39
C SER A 37 -7.30 4.59 -1.14
N ARG A 38 -6.30 5.48 -1.04
CA ARG A 38 -6.27 6.79 -1.71
C ARG A 38 -5.66 6.76 -3.11
N LEU A 39 -5.04 5.65 -3.51
CA LEU A 39 -4.47 5.51 -4.84
C LEU A 39 -5.55 5.17 -5.86
N THR A 40 -5.42 5.70 -7.07
CA THR A 40 -6.20 5.25 -8.22
C THR A 40 -5.88 3.79 -8.58
N ALA A 41 -6.75 3.12 -9.33
CA ALA A 41 -6.51 1.73 -9.75
C ALA A 41 -5.23 1.56 -10.58
N VAL A 42 -4.84 2.58 -11.36
CA VAL A 42 -3.60 2.61 -12.12
C VAL A 42 -2.40 2.78 -11.18
N GLU A 43 -2.42 3.77 -10.28
CA GLU A 43 -1.34 3.97 -9.30
C GLU A 43 -1.13 2.74 -8.42
N ARG A 44 -2.22 2.09 -7.96
CA ARG A 44 -2.14 0.83 -7.20
C ARG A 44 -1.44 -0.26 -7.99
N LYS A 45 -1.73 -0.40 -9.29
CA LYS A 45 -1.07 -1.41 -10.11
C LYS A 45 0.40 -1.07 -10.41
N VAL A 46 0.75 0.21 -10.61
CA VAL A 46 2.15 0.63 -10.71
C VAL A 46 2.91 0.29 -9.42
N TYR A 47 2.31 0.57 -8.26
CA TYR A 47 2.86 0.16 -6.96
C TYR A 47 2.98 -1.37 -6.85
N TYR A 48 1.96 -2.12 -7.26
CA TYR A 48 1.97 -3.58 -7.30
C TYR A 48 3.16 -4.13 -8.11
N LEU A 49 3.38 -3.61 -9.31
CA LEU A 49 4.48 -4.03 -10.18
C LEU A 49 5.84 -3.63 -9.59
N ALA A 50 5.95 -2.44 -8.99
CA ALA A 50 7.15 -2.02 -8.25
C ALA A 50 7.49 -2.97 -7.09
N MET A 51 6.47 -3.45 -6.36
CA MET A 51 6.67 -4.43 -5.30
C MET A 51 7.03 -5.82 -5.85
N CYS A 52 6.46 -6.24 -6.99
CA CYS A 52 6.85 -7.48 -7.67
C CYS A 52 8.34 -7.44 -8.05
N ASP A 53 8.79 -6.36 -8.68
CA ASP A 53 10.19 -6.15 -9.05
C ASP A 53 11.12 -6.16 -7.82
N ARG A 54 10.79 -5.35 -6.80
CA ARG A 54 11.57 -5.26 -5.55
C ARG A 54 11.75 -6.61 -4.87
N TYR A 55 10.71 -7.44 -4.86
CA TYR A 55 10.75 -8.76 -4.23
C TYR A 55 11.20 -9.87 -5.20
N GLY A 56 11.39 -9.56 -6.48
CA GLY A 56 11.70 -10.52 -7.54
C GLY A 56 10.63 -11.60 -7.68
N LEU A 57 9.37 -11.19 -7.77
CA LEU A 57 8.21 -12.03 -8.00
C LEU A 57 7.65 -11.79 -9.41
N ASP A 58 7.12 -12.84 -10.03
CA ASP A 58 6.47 -12.76 -11.34
C ASP A 58 5.08 -12.11 -11.22
N PRO A 59 4.82 -10.95 -11.85
CA PRO A 59 3.51 -10.30 -11.77
C PRO A 59 2.37 -11.14 -12.35
N PHE A 60 2.62 -12.02 -13.33
CA PHE A 60 1.58 -12.89 -13.90
C PHE A 60 1.13 -14.00 -12.95
N SER A 61 1.93 -14.30 -11.93
CA SER A 61 1.50 -15.20 -10.88
C SER A 61 0.46 -14.57 -9.95
N ASN A 62 0.16 -13.27 -10.09
CA ASN A 62 -0.64 -12.50 -9.14
C ASN A 62 -0.22 -12.77 -7.68
N PRO A 63 1.01 -12.38 -7.29
CA PRO A 63 1.59 -12.71 -6.00
C PRO A 63 0.99 -11.94 -4.81
N PHE A 64 0.31 -10.83 -5.05
CA PHE A 64 -0.28 -10.01 -3.99
C PHE A 64 -1.80 -9.85 -4.13
N ASP A 65 -2.44 -9.70 -2.99
CA ASP A 65 -3.83 -9.29 -2.79
C ASP A 65 -3.88 -8.04 -1.89
N TYR A 66 -5.07 -7.54 -1.56
CA TYR A 66 -5.26 -6.45 -0.61
C TYR A 66 -5.88 -6.94 0.69
N LEU A 67 -5.38 -6.43 1.82
CA LEU A 67 -6.05 -6.54 3.11
C LEU A 67 -6.89 -5.29 3.35
N GLU A 68 -8.18 -5.48 3.57
CA GLU A 68 -9.07 -4.39 3.97
C GLU A 68 -9.08 -4.24 5.49
N GLY A 69 -8.66 -3.06 5.95
CA GLY A 69 -8.62 -2.67 7.35
C GLY A 69 -9.84 -1.85 7.79
N LYS A 70 -9.76 -1.31 9.02
CA LYS A 70 -10.76 -0.36 9.51
C LYS A 70 -10.81 0.87 8.60
N GLY A 71 -12.00 1.39 8.35
CA GLY A 71 -12.21 2.58 7.51
C GLY A 71 -11.95 2.35 6.02
N LYS A 72 -11.98 1.10 5.53
CA LYS A 72 -11.65 0.71 4.13
C LYS A 72 -10.21 1.02 3.73
N SER A 73 -9.30 1.10 4.70
CA SER A 73 -7.86 1.14 4.40
C SER A 73 -7.46 -0.13 3.65
N LEU A 74 -6.58 0.00 2.66
CA LEU A 74 -6.11 -1.10 1.83
C LEU A 74 -4.61 -1.27 1.99
N LYS A 75 -4.13 -2.45 2.38
CA LYS A 75 -2.70 -2.75 2.41
C LYS A 75 -2.36 -3.87 1.44
N LEU A 76 -1.26 -3.73 0.69
CA LEU A 76 -0.78 -4.80 -0.19
C LEU A 76 -0.31 -5.99 0.64
N TYR A 77 -0.69 -7.19 0.24
CA TYR A 77 -0.50 -8.41 1.02
C TYR A 77 0.03 -9.56 0.17
N PRO A 78 1.16 -10.19 0.55
CA PRO A 78 1.64 -11.38 -0.12
C PRO A 78 0.69 -12.55 0.10
N ASN A 79 0.15 -13.09 -0.99
CA ASN A 79 -0.77 -14.20 -0.94
C ASN A 79 -0.03 -15.55 -0.93
N LYS A 80 -0.77 -16.65 -1.11
CA LYS A 80 -0.21 -18.01 -1.12
C LYS A 80 0.87 -18.17 -2.19
N ARG A 81 0.67 -17.58 -3.38
CA ARG A 81 1.58 -17.71 -4.51
C ARG A 81 2.90 -16.98 -4.23
N ALA A 82 2.84 -15.78 -3.66
CA ALA A 82 4.05 -15.10 -3.18
C ALA A 82 4.81 -15.93 -2.14
N ALA A 83 4.12 -16.50 -1.15
CA ALA A 83 4.80 -17.33 -0.14
C ALA A 83 5.47 -18.57 -0.74
N GLU A 84 4.84 -19.24 -1.71
CA GLU A 84 5.48 -20.36 -2.42
C GLU A 84 6.72 -19.91 -3.20
N ALA A 85 6.64 -18.78 -3.90
CA ALA A 85 7.78 -18.20 -4.60
C ALA A 85 8.93 -17.79 -3.65
N PHE A 86 8.61 -17.19 -2.50
CA PHE A 86 9.59 -16.88 -1.46
C PHE A 86 10.25 -18.13 -0.89
N GLY A 87 9.47 -19.19 -0.64
CA GLY A 87 9.97 -20.47 -0.18
C GLY A 87 11.02 -21.05 -1.12
N LEU A 88 10.75 -21.04 -2.42
CA LEU A 88 11.70 -21.50 -3.44
C LEU A 88 12.94 -20.60 -3.50
N LYS A 89 12.75 -19.28 -3.57
CA LYS A 89 13.83 -18.29 -3.69
C LYS A 89 14.82 -18.33 -2.53
N HIS A 90 14.33 -18.59 -1.33
CA HIS A 90 15.13 -18.63 -0.11
C HIS A 90 15.53 -20.04 0.33
N ASN A 91 15.28 -21.07 -0.50
CA ASN A 91 15.56 -22.48 -0.18
C ASN A 91 14.96 -22.94 1.15
N LEU A 92 13.71 -22.55 1.40
CA LEU A 92 13.03 -22.85 2.65
C LEU A 92 12.44 -24.27 2.63
N SER A 93 12.66 -24.97 3.73
CA SER A 93 11.95 -26.20 4.07
C SER A 93 10.95 -25.93 5.19
N TYR A 94 9.92 -26.75 5.31
CA TYR A 94 8.93 -26.63 6.37
C TYR A 94 8.54 -28.00 6.93
N LYS A 95 8.10 -27.99 8.19
CA LYS A 95 7.57 -29.15 8.89
C LYS A 95 6.30 -28.75 9.63
N ILE A 96 5.27 -29.57 9.54
CA ILE A 96 4.11 -29.44 10.42
C ILE A 96 4.52 -29.99 11.78
N THR A 97 4.58 -29.13 12.79
CA THR A 97 5.02 -29.47 14.15
C THR A 97 3.86 -29.89 15.04
N GLU A 98 2.67 -29.33 14.80
CA GLU A 98 1.47 -29.67 15.56
C GLU A 98 0.21 -29.61 14.67
N LYS A 99 -0.75 -30.48 14.97
CA LYS A 99 -2.11 -30.44 14.44
C LYS A 99 -3.09 -30.77 15.56
N SER A 100 -4.05 -29.90 15.81
CA SER A 100 -5.09 -30.12 16.80
C SER A 100 -6.45 -29.68 16.28
N VAL A 101 -7.49 -30.33 16.78
CA VAL A 101 -8.88 -29.95 16.54
C VAL A 101 -9.56 -29.95 17.89
N SER A 102 -9.95 -28.77 18.37
CA SER A 102 -10.59 -28.56 19.67
C SER A 102 -11.58 -27.41 19.57
N ASP A 103 -12.66 -27.46 20.35
CA ASP A 103 -13.64 -26.37 20.48
C ASP A 103 -14.19 -25.84 19.15
N GLY A 104 -14.34 -26.72 18.15
CA GLY A 104 -14.83 -26.32 16.84
C GLY A 104 -13.84 -25.56 15.98
N VAL A 105 -12.54 -25.64 16.30
CA VAL A 105 -11.44 -25.00 15.57
C VAL A 105 -10.38 -26.04 15.21
N ALA A 106 -9.87 -25.97 13.97
CA ALA A 106 -8.67 -26.68 13.55
C ALA A 106 -7.47 -25.73 13.64
N MET A 107 -6.44 -26.14 14.37
CA MET A 107 -5.19 -25.40 14.54
C MET A 107 -4.02 -26.23 14.01
N VAL A 108 -3.13 -25.59 13.26
CA VAL A 108 -1.94 -26.22 12.69
C VAL A 108 -0.74 -25.31 12.91
N THR A 109 0.33 -25.87 13.46
CA THR A 109 1.59 -25.17 13.67
C THR A 109 2.62 -25.63 12.65
N VAL A 110 3.31 -24.70 12.00
CA VAL A 110 4.33 -24.99 10.98
C VAL A 110 5.62 -24.26 11.32
N THR A 111 6.72 -25.00 11.38
CA THR A 111 8.07 -24.45 11.40
C THR A 111 8.64 -24.39 9.99
N VAL A 112 9.23 -23.26 9.62
CA VAL A 112 9.97 -23.00 8.37
C VAL A 112 11.44 -22.74 8.69
N THR A 113 12.38 -23.27 7.88
CA THR A 113 13.82 -23.09 8.07
C THR A 113 14.60 -23.11 6.75
N ASP A 114 15.69 -22.33 6.68
CA ASP A 114 16.71 -22.39 5.64
C ASP A 114 17.91 -23.27 6.03
N GLY A 115 17.84 -23.94 7.17
CA GLY A 115 18.92 -24.72 7.78
C GLY A 115 19.79 -23.93 8.77
N ARG A 116 19.66 -22.60 8.85
CA ARG A 116 20.38 -21.74 9.81
C ARG A 116 19.44 -21.10 10.82
N ARG A 117 18.32 -20.57 10.35
CA ARG A 117 17.30 -19.93 11.18
C ARG A 117 15.94 -20.58 10.94
N SER A 118 15.17 -20.68 12.01
CA SER A 118 13.80 -21.18 11.97
C SER A 118 12.81 -20.14 12.43
N THR A 119 11.61 -20.19 11.87
CA THR A 119 10.45 -19.40 12.27
C THR A 119 9.24 -20.30 12.33
N GLU A 120 8.38 -20.13 13.32
CA GLU A 120 7.15 -20.88 13.50
C GLU A 120 5.94 -19.96 13.44
N ASP A 121 4.84 -20.43 12.86
CA ASP A 121 3.56 -19.73 12.87
C ASP A 121 2.38 -20.73 12.82
N ILE A 122 1.18 -20.22 13.04
CA ILE A 122 -0.04 -21.00 13.28
C ILE A 122 -1.10 -20.64 12.23
N GLY A 123 -1.81 -21.64 11.71
CA GLY A 123 -3.05 -21.48 10.95
C GLY A 123 -4.22 -21.97 11.77
N VAL A 124 -5.31 -21.19 11.79
CA VAL A 124 -6.48 -21.41 12.65
C VAL A 124 -7.73 -21.24 11.81
N VAL A 125 -8.59 -22.26 11.75
CA VAL A 125 -9.81 -22.26 10.95
C VAL A 125 -10.97 -22.83 11.77
N GLU A 126 -12.08 -22.11 11.83
CA GLU A 126 -13.33 -22.63 12.41
C GLU A 126 -13.88 -23.78 11.56
N ILE A 127 -14.22 -24.90 12.19
CA ILE A 127 -14.68 -26.13 11.51
C ILE A 127 -16.17 -26.39 11.62
N ASN A 128 -16.88 -25.72 12.53
CA ASN A 128 -18.29 -26.02 12.83
C ASN A 128 -19.23 -25.77 11.63
N GLY A 129 -18.85 -24.90 10.69
CA GLY A 129 -19.59 -24.63 9.45
C GLY A 129 -19.18 -25.47 8.24
N TYR A 130 -18.17 -26.34 8.33
CA TYR A 130 -17.68 -27.10 7.17
C TYR A 130 -18.42 -28.44 6.99
N ILE A 131 -19.05 -28.62 5.83
CA ILE A 131 -19.58 -29.92 5.38
C ILE A 131 -18.43 -30.94 5.26
N ASN A 132 -17.28 -30.51 4.71
CA ASN A 132 -16.08 -31.31 4.61
C ASN A 132 -14.97 -30.77 5.53
N ARG A 133 -14.83 -31.38 6.71
CA ARG A 133 -13.81 -31.00 7.70
C ARG A 133 -12.37 -31.14 7.19
N ALA A 134 -12.13 -31.99 6.19
CA ALA A 134 -10.80 -32.11 5.57
C ALA A 134 -10.39 -30.82 4.85
N ASP A 135 -11.34 -30.07 4.29
CA ASP A 135 -11.03 -28.82 3.58
C ASP A 135 -10.65 -27.70 4.56
N ALA A 136 -11.28 -27.66 5.74
CA ALA A 136 -10.87 -26.75 6.82
C ALA A 136 -9.44 -27.04 7.29
N LEU A 137 -9.07 -28.31 7.44
CA LEU A 137 -7.70 -28.68 7.82
C LEU A 137 -6.68 -28.31 6.73
N LYS A 138 -7.00 -28.51 5.44
CA LYS A 138 -6.16 -28.06 4.32
C LYS A 138 -5.97 -26.54 4.34
N LYS A 139 -7.02 -25.78 4.66
CA LYS A 139 -6.97 -24.32 4.80
C LYS A 139 -6.07 -23.91 5.97
N ALA A 140 -6.20 -24.54 7.13
CA ALA A 140 -5.34 -24.28 8.29
C ALA A 140 -3.86 -24.57 7.98
N VAL A 141 -3.56 -25.71 7.33
CA VAL A 141 -2.18 -26.03 6.87
C VAL A 141 -1.66 -24.97 5.90
N SER A 142 -2.47 -24.53 4.94
CA SER A 142 -2.07 -23.53 3.95
C SER A 142 -1.82 -22.16 4.60
N GLN A 143 -2.65 -21.77 5.57
CA GLN A 143 -2.49 -20.54 6.33
C GLN A 143 -1.21 -20.57 7.19
N ALA A 144 -1.00 -21.66 7.94
CA ALA A 144 0.18 -21.83 8.80
C ALA A 144 1.48 -21.75 8.00
N ARG A 145 1.58 -22.51 6.89
CA ARG A 145 2.76 -22.47 6.02
C ARG A 145 3.00 -21.07 5.47
N ARG A 146 1.96 -20.43 4.96
CA ARG A 146 2.06 -19.09 4.37
C ARG A 146 2.57 -18.08 5.40
N ARG A 147 1.97 -18.05 6.60
CA ARG A 147 2.36 -17.14 7.68
C ARG A 147 3.80 -17.37 8.13
N ALA A 148 4.21 -18.63 8.33
CA ALA A 148 5.59 -18.95 8.73
C ALA A 148 6.63 -18.54 7.68
N ILE A 149 6.34 -18.72 6.38
CA ILE A 149 7.23 -18.25 5.31
C ILE A 149 7.31 -16.72 5.28
N LEU A 150 6.17 -16.03 5.41
CA LEU A 150 6.11 -14.57 5.39
C LEU A 150 6.83 -13.96 6.60
N ALA A 151 6.60 -14.50 7.80
CA ALA A 151 7.32 -14.13 9.01
C ALA A 151 8.83 -14.36 8.85
N TRP A 152 9.24 -15.49 8.27
CA TRP A 152 10.63 -15.74 7.94
C TRP A 152 11.17 -14.67 6.99
N CYS A 153 10.42 -14.24 5.97
CA CYS A 153 10.82 -13.19 5.04
C CYS A 153 10.72 -11.76 5.60
N GLY A 154 10.36 -11.58 6.88
CA GLY A 154 10.27 -10.27 7.52
C GLY A 154 8.95 -9.53 7.30
N PHE A 155 7.91 -10.20 6.79
CA PHE A 155 6.56 -9.66 6.74
C PHE A 155 5.87 -9.86 8.10
N SER A 156 5.22 -8.83 8.61
CA SER A 156 4.42 -8.93 9.83
C SER A 156 3.12 -9.67 9.53
N PRO A 157 2.66 -10.60 10.39
CA PRO A 157 1.37 -11.27 10.25
C PRO A 157 0.18 -10.36 10.62
N GLU A 158 0.26 -9.05 10.35
CA GLU A 158 -0.69 -7.98 10.73
C GLU A 158 -2.17 -8.24 10.38
N SER A 159 -2.48 -9.32 9.65
CA SER A 159 -3.83 -9.74 9.32
C SER A 159 -4.38 -10.78 10.30
N ASP A 160 -4.81 -10.33 11.48
CA ASP A 160 -5.90 -11.00 12.21
C ASP A 160 -7.27 -10.72 11.57
N ARG A 161 -7.30 -10.09 10.39
CA ARG A 161 -8.49 -9.82 9.59
C ARG A 161 -8.50 -10.68 8.34
N GLU A 162 -9.60 -11.40 8.16
CA GLU A 162 -9.82 -12.31 7.03
C GLU A 162 -10.31 -11.61 5.75
N ASN A 163 -10.53 -10.29 5.77
CA ASN A 163 -11.00 -9.55 4.60
C ASN A 163 -9.86 -9.30 3.60
N THR A 164 -9.48 -10.35 2.89
CA THR A 164 -8.60 -10.25 1.72
C THR A 164 -9.44 -10.01 0.47
N ILE A 165 -9.09 -8.99 -0.31
CA ILE A 165 -9.69 -8.66 -1.60
C ILE A 165 -8.67 -9.01 -2.68
N SER A 166 -9.07 -9.81 -3.66
CA SER A 166 -8.20 -10.17 -4.80
C SER A 166 -7.81 -8.93 -5.59
N ALA A 167 -6.52 -8.80 -5.91
CA ALA A 167 -6.04 -7.69 -6.73
C ALA A 167 -6.59 -7.75 -8.16
N GLU A 168 -6.83 -8.96 -8.69
CA GLU A 168 -7.45 -9.17 -9.99
C GLU A 168 -8.92 -8.72 -10.03
N ALA A 169 -9.61 -8.74 -8.88
CA ALA A 169 -10.99 -8.27 -8.77
C ALA A 169 -11.09 -6.74 -8.63
N LEU A 170 -10.09 -6.11 -8.00
CA LEU A 170 -10.13 -4.67 -7.66
C LEU A 170 -9.44 -3.77 -8.70
N ASP A 171 -8.41 -4.28 -9.39
CA ASP A 171 -7.57 -3.49 -10.28
C ASP A 171 -7.62 -4.00 -11.73
N PRO A 172 -7.34 -3.15 -12.73
CA PRO A 172 -7.29 -3.59 -14.13
C PRO A 172 -6.23 -4.68 -14.35
N PRO A 173 -6.39 -5.55 -15.36
CA PRO A 173 -5.37 -6.50 -15.79
C PRO A 173 -4.04 -5.82 -16.14
N VAL A 174 -2.94 -6.53 -15.88
CA VAL A 174 -1.56 -6.05 -16.10
C VAL A 174 -1.33 -5.60 -17.56
N ASP A 175 -1.88 -6.35 -18.52
CA ASP A 175 -1.70 -6.09 -19.96
C ASP A 175 -2.35 -4.77 -20.43
N ILE A 176 -3.30 -4.22 -19.68
CA ILE A 176 -3.95 -2.95 -20.03
C ILE A 176 -3.01 -1.77 -19.76
N ILE A 177 -2.15 -1.84 -18.75
CA ILE A 177 -1.28 -0.72 -18.36
C ILE A 177 -0.09 -0.56 -19.31
N SER A 178 0.37 -1.65 -19.94
CA SER A 178 1.42 -1.57 -20.97
C SER A 178 0.99 -0.82 -22.23
N ALA A 179 -0.32 -0.70 -22.49
CA ALA A 179 -0.87 -0.01 -23.66
C ALA A 179 -1.32 1.43 -23.36
N VAL A 180 -1.33 1.82 -22.09
CA VAL A 180 -1.60 3.19 -21.68
C VAL A 180 -0.24 3.88 -21.57
N PRO A 181 0.17 4.74 -22.53
CA PRO A 181 1.10 5.79 -22.12
C PRO A 181 0.42 6.48 -20.94
N VAL A 182 1.06 6.49 -19.78
CA VAL A 182 0.60 7.28 -18.63
C VAL A 182 0.83 8.75 -18.98
N THR A 183 0.04 9.24 -19.93
CA THR A 183 -0.19 10.65 -20.22
C THR A 183 -1.61 11.03 -19.83
N VAL A 184 -2.30 10.19 -19.05
CA VAL A 184 -3.57 10.54 -18.44
C VAL A 184 -3.49 10.20 -16.96
N HIS A 185 -2.78 11.05 -16.23
CA HIS A 185 -3.45 11.59 -15.05
C HIS A 185 -4.77 12.17 -15.57
N PRO A 186 -5.97 11.76 -15.11
CA PRO A 186 -6.95 12.80 -14.89
C PRO A 186 -6.20 13.78 -13.98
N GLU A 187 -5.88 14.95 -14.53
CA GLU A 187 -5.50 16.10 -13.72
C GLU A 187 -6.39 16.02 -12.47
N PRO A 188 -5.83 15.96 -11.24
CA PRO A 188 -6.67 15.91 -10.06
C PRO A 188 -7.70 17.00 -10.25
N GLU A 189 -9.00 16.68 -10.19
CA GLU A 189 -10.04 17.68 -10.48
C GLU A 189 -9.60 18.98 -9.84
N PRO A 190 -9.45 20.06 -10.63
CA PRO A 190 -8.64 21.20 -10.25
C PRO A 190 -9.04 21.57 -8.84
N PHE A 191 -8.11 21.37 -7.89
CA PHE A 191 -8.39 21.45 -6.46
C PHE A 191 -9.19 22.73 -6.23
N ASN A 192 -10.47 22.60 -5.86
CA ASN A 192 -11.39 23.74 -5.91
C ASN A 192 -10.94 24.78 -4.88
N ARG A 193 -10.25 25.82 -5.35
CA ARG A 193 -9.58 26.84 -4.52
C ARG A 193 -10.53 27.92 -4.04
N GLU A 194 -11.66 28.10 -4.72
CA GLU A 194 -12.66 29.14 -4.45
C GLU A 194 -13.11 29.20 -2.98
N PRO A 195 -13.52 28.08 -2.31
CA PRO A 195 -13.93 28.14 -0.91
C PRO A 195 -12.80 28.57 0.03
N TYR A 196 -11.56 28.20 -0.27
CA TYR A 196 -10.40 28.53 0.56
C TYR A 196 -9.97 29.99 0.36
N TYR A 197 -10.08 30.52 -0.86
CA TYR A 197 -9.81 31.94 -1.13
C TYR A 197 -10.82 32.85 -0.43
N ALA A 198 -12.10 32.47 -0.46
CA ALA A 198 -13.14 33.17 0.27
C ALA A 198 -12.90 33.14 1.80
N ALA A 199 -12.47 32.00 2.34
CA ALA A 199 -12.14 31.86 3.76
C ALA A 199 -10.94 32.75 4.15
N ILE A 200 -9.86 32.73 3.37
CA ILE A 200 -8.69 33.61 3.58
C ILE A 200 -9.09 35.08 3.58
N GLU A 201 -9.93 35.52 2.65
CA GLU A 201 -10.38 36.91 2.59
C GLU A 201 -11.24 37.30 3.80
N SER A 202 -12.13 36.40 4.23
CA SER A 202 -12.95 36.58 5.43
C SER A 202 -12.08 36.70 6.69
N ASP A 203 -11.13 35.78 6.88
CA ASP A 203 -10.26 35.77 8.05
C ASP A 203 -9.24 36.91 8.04
N MET A 204 -8.67 37.25 6.89
CA MET A 204 -7.80 38.43 6.78
C MET A 204 -8.56 39.71 7.14
N LYS A 205 -9.84 39.83 6.75
CA LYS A 205 -10.69 40.95 7.14
C LYS A 205 -11.00 40.95 8.64
N ARG A 206 -11.35 39.79 9.21
CA ARG A 206 -11.58 39.60 10.65
C ARG A 206 -10.37 39.99 11.48
N LEU A 207 -9.18 39.58 11.04
CA LEU A 207 -7.91 39.83 11.73
C LEU A 207 -7.30 41.21 11.43
N GLY A 208 -7.88 41.98 10.51
CA GLY A 208 -7.32 43.26 10.06
C GLY A 208 -5.97 43.12 9.34
N TRP A 209 -5.66 41.94 8.79
CA TRP A 209 -4.41 41.67 8.11
C TRP A 209 -4.32 42.43 6.78
N LYS A 210 -3.18 43.09 6.57
CA LYS A 210 -2.84 43.68 5.27
C LYS A 210 -2.34 42.60 4.32
N LYS A 211 -2.49 42.81 3.01
CA LYS A 211 -1.94 41.91 1.98
C LYS A 211 -0.43 41.68 2.15
N SER A 212 0.33 42.70 2.58
CA SER A 212 1.77 42.57 2.86
C SER A 212 2.06 41.56 3.96
N THR A 213 1.28 41.57 5.05
CA THR A 213 1.43 40.63 6.17
C THR A 213 1.19 39.19 5.74
N ALA A 214 0.17 38.97 4.90
CA ALA A 214 -0.08 37.66 4.31
C ALA A 214 1.11 37.23 3.42
N VAL A 215 1.59 38.10 2.53
CA VAL A 215 2.75 37.80 1.66
C VAL A 215 4.01 37.48 2.48
N ASP A 216 4.28 38.22 3.55
CA ASP A 216 5.44 37.98 4.41
C ASP A 216 5.34 36.63 5.13
N PHE A 217 4.15 36.25 5.58
CA PHE A 217 3.87 34.93 6.13
C PHE A 217 4.07 33.83 5.08
N LEU A 218 3.51 33.98 3.88
CA LEU A 218 3.65 32.98 2.81
C LEU A 218 5.11 32.76 2.40
N LYS A 219 5.90 33.84 2.37
CA LYS A 219 7.34 33.77 2.09
C LYS A 219 8.12 33.06 3.20
N HIS A 220 7.81 33.32 4.46
CA HIS A 220 8.49 32.68 5.59
C HIS A 220 8.08 31.21 5.79
N SER A 221 6.79 30.90 5.64
CA SER A 221 6.23 29.58 5.95
C SER A 221 6.35 28.59 4.79
N TYR A 222 6.17 29.06 3.55
CA TYR A 222 6.08 28.19 2.36
C TYR A 222 7.08 28.56 1.25
N GLN A 223 7.88 29.62 1.42
CA GLN A 223 8.77 30.16 0.38
C GLN A 223 8.01 30.57 -0.91
N LYS A 224 6.74 30.97 -0.77
CA LYS A 224 5.87 31.40 -1.87
C LYS A 224 5.52 32.88 -1.75
N ALA A 225 5.35 33.55 -2.88
CA ALA A 225 5.01 34.96 -2.91
C ALA A 225 3.50 35.21 -2.85
N THR A 226 2.69 34.26 -3.31
CA THR A 226 1.24 34.41 -3.40
C THR A 226 0.49 33.14 -2.98
N ARG A 227 -0.80 33.30 -2.61
CA ARG A 227 -1.68 32.17 -2.29
C ARG A 227 -1.95 31.25 -3.50
N ASP A 228 -1.78 31.78 -4.71
CA ASP A 228 -1.97 31.02 -5.95
C ASP A 228 -0.84 30.02 -6.20
N GLU A 229 0.35 30.28 -5.63
CA GLU A 229 1.51 29.40 -5.73
C GLU A 229 1.53 28.27 -4.69
N LEU A 230 0.55 28.25 -3.78
CA LEU A 230 0.40 27.22 -2.75
C LEU A 230 -0.16 25.92 -3.34
N THR A 231 0.27 24.79 -2.82
CA THR A 231 -0.38 23.49 -3.02
C THR A 231 -1.73 23.44 -2.30
N GLY A 232 -2.55 22.42 -2.57
CA GLY A 232 -3.84 22.27 -1.89
C GLY A 232 -3.70 22.09 -0.37
N GLU A 233 -2.70 21.33 0.06
CA GLU A 233 -2.38 21.13 1.48
C GLU A 233 -1.88 22.41 2.15
N GLU A 234 -0.97 23.14 1.49
CA GLU A 234 -0.48 24.44 1.98
C GLU A 234 -1.58 25.49 2.07
N LEU A 235 -2.56 25.46 1.14
CA LEU A 235 -3.70 26.37 1.18
C LEU A 235 -4.66 26.05 2.33
N ILE A 236 -4.90 24.76 2.60
CA ILE A 236 -5.70 24.31 3.76
C ILE A 236 -5.00 24.70 5.07
N ASP A 237 -3.70 24.43 5.19
CA ASP A 237 -2.89 24.78 6.35
C ASP A 237 -2.92 26.30 6.63
N PHE A 238 -2.80 27.12 5.58
CA PHE A 238 -2.89 28.57 5.72
C PHE A 238 -4.27 29.06 6.18
N VAL A 239 -5.36 28.47 5.65
CA VAL A 239 -6.73 28.77 6.09
C VAL A 239 -6.92 28.40 7.56
N GLU A 240 -6.47 27.20 7.97
CA GLU A 240 -6.55 26.77 9.37
C GLU A 240 -5.74 27.66 10.30
N PHE A 241 -4.56 28.10 9.87
CA PHE A 241 -3.72 29.02 10.62
C PHE A 241 -4.44 30.34 10.90
N LEU A 242 -5.07 30.95 9.88
CA LEU A 242 -5.81 32.20 10.03
C LEU A 242 -7.05 32.01 10.92
N ALA A 243 -7.78 30.91 10.75
CA ALA A 243 -8.95 30.58 11.57
C ALA A 243 -8.60 30.40 13.06
N ARG A 244 -7.40 29.91 13.37
CA ARG A 244 -6.90 29.75 14.77
C ARG A 244 -6.39 31.04 15.40
N GLN A 245 -6.24 32.13 14.64
CA GLN A 245 -5.80 33.40 15.22
C GLN A 245 -6.91 34.01 16.09
N PRO A 246 -6.59 34.49 17.31
CA PRO A 246 -7.56 35.11 18.19
C PRO A 246 -8.10 36.41 17.57
N ASP A 247 -9.37 36.72 17.85
CA ASP A 247 -9.97 37.96 17.37
C ASP A 247 -9.24 39.18 17.95
N PRO A 248 -9.00 40.23 17.13
CA PRO A 248 -8.34 41.43 17.60
C PRO A 248 -9.18 42.08 18.71
N VAL A 249 -8.55 42.35 19.86
CA VAL A 249 -9.18 43.04 20.98
C VAL A 249 -9.53 44.47 20.52
N PRO A 250 -10.79 44.92 20.65
CA PRO A 250 -11.16 46.27 20.24
C PRO A 250 -10.36 47.31 21.03
N ALA A 251 -9.70 48.23 20.31
CA ALA A 251 -8.98 49.32 20.95
C ALA A 251 -9.97 50.19 21.74
N SER A 252 -9.68 50.35 23.03
CA SER A 252 -10.40 51.21 23.98
C SER A 252 -10.03 52.67 23.79
#